data_AF-A0A5K0YXV9-F1
#
_entry.id   AF-A0A5K0YXV9-F1
#
_cell.length_a   1.000
_cell.length_b   1.000
_cell.length_c   1.000
_cell.angle_alpha   90.00
_cell.angle_beta   90.00
_cell.angle_gamma   90.00
#
_symmetry.space_group_name_H-M   'P 1'
#
loop_
_entity.id
_entity.type
_entity.pdbx_description
1 polymer ?
#
loop_
_entity_poly.entity_id
_entity_poly.type
_entity_poly.pdbx_seq_one_letter_code
_entity_poly.pdbx_strand_id
1 'polypeptide(L)'
;YNSSRYTIVDDMDQFKSSDRLQFSALDFGLGVKGRLAIDFDGILRLYSLNHTTKNWEVSWMPKLVRCRVQGLCGENGICFYKPHPTCTCPLGFQLKDSIEWSQGCKPEFDIVCNKAEVNFIKLPRADFYKNDLNYQTKISFESCESICRSDYNCHGFWI
;
A
#
# COMPACT_ATOMS: atom_id res chain seq x y z
N TYR A 1 -28.75 10.11 9.57
CA TYR A 1 -27.30 10.07 9.30
C TYR A 1 -27.12 10.15 7.79
N ASN A 2 -26.48 11.20 7.26
CA ASN A 2 -26.30 11.36 5.82
C ASN A 2 -25.01 10.63 5.40
N SER A 3 -25.14 9.48 4.74
CA SER A 3 -24.01 8.64 4.29
C SER A 3 -23.70 8.81 2.80
N SER A 4 -24.16 9.91 2.20
CA SER A 4 -23.96 10.18 0.78
C SER A 4 -22.46 10.33 0.48
N ARG A 5 -21.96 9.51 -0.45
CA ARG A 5 -20.60 9.59 -0.99
C ARG A 5 -20.65 10.27 -2.33
N TYR A 6 -19.80 11.28 -2.53
CA TYR A 6 -19.72 12.00 -3.80
C TYR A 6 -18.27 12.30 -4.16
N THR A 7 -18.03 12.44 -5.45
CA THR A 7 -16.78 12.90 -6.06
C THR A 7 -17.14 13.87 -7.17
N ILE A 8 -16.52 15.05 -7.16
CA ILE A 8 -16.74 16.10 -8.15
C ILE A 8 -15.40 16.46 -8.76
N VAL A 9 -15.35 16.51 -10.08
CA VAL A 9 -14.29 17.18 -10.85
C VAL A 9 -14.97 18.40 -11.46
N ASP A 10 -14.50 19.60 -11.10
CA ASP A 10 -15.04 20.83 -11.69
C ASP A 10 -14.35 21.18 -13.02
N ASP A 11 -14.88 22.18 -13.71
CA ASP A 11 -14.40 22.63 -15.04
C ASP A 11 -12.98 23.23 -15.00
N MET A 12 -12.37 23.32 -13.82
CA MET A 12 -10.99 23.74 -13.63
C MET A 12 -10.09 22.55 -13.22
N ASP A 13 -10.52 21.30 -13.45
CA ASP A 13 -9.77 20.09 -13.06
C ASP A 13 -9.42 20.04 -11.56
N GLN A 14 -10.27 20.62 -10.70
CA GLN A 14 -10.19 20.43 -9.26
C GLN A 14 -11.10 19.27 -8.83
N PHE A 15 -10.48 18.28 -8.20
CA PHE A 15 -11.16 17.15 -7.60
C PHE A 15 -11.52 17.44 -6.15
N LYS A 16 -12.74 17.08 -5.75
CA LYS A 16 -13.22 17.07 -4.36
C LYS A 16 -14.05 15.82 -4.10
N SER A 17 -13.89 15.24 -2.93
CA SER A 17 -14.71 14.11 -2.47
C SER A 17 -15.30 14.33 -1.07
N SER A 18 -16.32 13.55 -0.75
CA SER A 18 -17.02 13.59 0.54
C SER A 18 -16.13 13.26 1.75
N ASP A 19 -15.01 12.56 1.55
CA ASP A 19 -14.01 12.25 2.58
C ASP A 19 -12.93 13.33 2.72
N ARG A 20 -13.16 14.51 2.12
CA ARG A 20 -12.27 15.69 2.16
C ARG A 20 -10.95 15.53 1.38
N LEU A 21 -10.82 14.52 0.53
CA LEU A 21 -9.72 14.51 -0.45
C LEU A 21 -9.97 15.62 -1.48
N GLN A 22 -8.98 16.49 -1.64
CA GLN A 22 -8.98 17.59 -2.60
C GLN A 22 -7.62 17.68 -3.28
N PHE A 23 -7.62 17.80 -4.60
CA PHE A 23 -6.41 18.01 -5.40
C PHE A 23 -6.75 18.70 -6.73
N SER A 24 -5.71 19.20 -7.39
CA SER A 24 -5.81 19.84 -8.70
C SER A 24 -4.75 19.26 -9.63
N ALA A 25 -5.02 19.29 -10.94
CA ALA A 25 -4.05 19.02 -11.98
C ALA A 25 -2.85 19.98 -11.89
N LEU A 26 -1.64 19.50 -12.21
CA LEU A 26 -0.42 20.31 -12.28
C LEU A 26 -0.50 21.38 -13.40
N ASP A 27 -1.23 21.09 -14.47
CA ASP A 27 -1.42 21.92 -15.66
C ASP A 27 -2.78 22.64 -15.67
N PHE A 28 -3.32 22.93 -14.49
CA PHE A 28 -4.56 23.65 -14.24
C PHE A 28 -4.79 24.81 -15.24
N GLY A 29 -5.86 24.73 -16.04
CA GLY A 29 -6.20 25.74 -17.03
C GLY A 29 -7.46 25.42 -17.84
N LEU A 30 -8.13 26.45 -18.36
CA LEU A 30 -9.36 26.31 -19.16
C LEU A 30 -9.10 25.50 -20.43
N GLY A 31 -9.89 24.45 -20.65
CA GLY A 31 -9.95 23.71 -21.92
C GLY A 31 -9.03 22.49 -22.04
N VAL A 32 -8.27 22.15 -20.99
CA VAL A 32 -7.55 20.88 -20.92
C VAL A 32 -8.57 19.76 -20.69
N LYS A 33 -8.50 18.69 -21.48
CA LYS A 33 -9.34 17.51 -21.24
C LYS A 33 -8.70 16.65 -20.15
N GLY A 34 -9.31 16.64 -18.97
CA GLY A 34 -8.95 15.77 -17.86
C GLY A 34 -9.59 14.37 -17.93
N ARG A 35 -8.90 13.35 -17.41
CA ARG A 35 -9.43 12.00 -17.17
C ARG A 35 -8.93 11.51 -15.82
N LEU A 36 -9.84 11.19 -14.91
CA LEU A 36 -9.53 10.53 -13.65
C LEU A 36 -9.68 9.01 -13.80
N ALA A 37 -8.64 8.25 -13.49
CA ALA A 37 -8.63 6.79 -13.66
C ALA A 37 -7.88 6.09 -12.51
N ILE A 38 -8.30 4.88 -12.18
CA ILE A 38 -7.56 3.95 -11.34
C ILE A 38 -6.78 3.04 -12.30
N ASP A 39 -5.45 3.01 -12.17
CA ASP A 39 -4.63 2.10 -12.98
C ASP A 39 -4.57 0.70 -12.38
N PHE A 40 -3.91 -0.21 -13.09
CA PHE A 40 -3.69 -1.59 -12.68
C PHE A 40 -3.00 -1.75 -11.30
N ASP A 41 -2.27 -0.72 -10.85
CA ASP A 41 -1.62 -0.71 -9.53
C ASP A 41 -2.53 -0.19 -8.40
N GLY A 42 -3.81 0.04 -8.69
CA GLY A 42 -4.82 0.50 -7.74
C GLY A 42 -4.65 1.96 -7.33
N ILE A 43 -3.74 2.71 -7.97
CA ILE A 43 -3.52 4.13 -7.68
C ILE A 43 -4.42 4.97 -8.56
N LEU A 44 -5.21 5.84 -7.91
CA LEU A 44 -6.01 6.87 -8.58
C LEU A 44 -5.09 7.97 -9.13
N ARG A 45 -5.18 8.25 -10.43
CA ARG A 45 -4.41 9.29 -11.13
C ARG A 45 -5.30 10.19 -11.94
N LEU A 46 -4.92 11.46 -12.02
CA LEU A 46 -5.49 12.42 -12.95
C LEU A 46 -4.56 12.53 -14.16
N TYR A 47 -5.15 12.42 -15.35
CA TYR A 47 -4.46 12.57 -16.63
C TYR A 47 -4.97 13.80 -17.36
N SER A 48 -4.06 14.50 -18.01
CA SER A 48 -4.37 15.59 -18.92
C SER A 48 -4.02 15.18 -20.34
N LEU A 49 -4.89 15.51 -21.30
CA LEU A 49 -4.62 15.25 -22.72
C LEU A 49 -3.67 16.30 -23.27
N ASN A 50 -2.46 15.89 -23.65
CA ASN A 50 -1.54 16.75 -24.37
C ASN A 50 -2.05 16.95 -25.82
N HIS A 51 -2.49 18.17 -26.14
CA HIS A 51 -3.08 18.47 -27.45
C HIS A 51 -2.10 18.34 -28.62
N THR A 52 -0.79 18.46 -28.36
CA THR A 52 0.28 18.38 -29.35
C THR A 52 0.62 16.92 -29.65
N THR A 53 0.91 16.12 -28.61
CA THR A 53 1.32 14.71 -28.77
C THR A 53 0.14 13.75 -28.89
N LYS A 54 -1.08 14.19 -28.54
CA LYS A 54 -2.29 13.38 -28.39
C LYS A 54 -2.18 12.28 -27.33
N ASN A 55 -1.18 12.36 -26.45
CA ASN A 55 -0.97 11.42 -25.36
C ASN A 55 -1.63 11.90 -24.06
N TRP A 56 -1.98 10.94 -23.21
CA TRP A 56 -2.41 11.21 -21.84
C TRP A 56 -1.20 11.26 -20.93
N GLU A 57 -1.01 12.36 -20.23
CA GLU A 57 0.10 12.58 -19.31
C GLU A 57 -0.42 12.72 -17.88
N VAL A 58 0.31 12.18 -16.90
CA VAL A 58 -0.12 12.24 -15.49
C VAL A 58 0.04 13.65 -14.97
N SER A 59 -1.07 14.33 -14.71
CA SER A 59 -1.11 15.68 -14.16
C SER A 59 -1.29 15.71 -12.64
N TRP A 60 -1.75 14.61 -12.03
CA TRP A 60 -1.70 14.45 -10.58
C TRP A 60 -1.67 12.98 -10.18
N MET A 61 -0.92 12.69 -9.11
CA MET A 61 -0.97 11.43 -8.40
C MET A 61 -0.75 11.66 -6.90
N PRO A 62 -1.29 10.81 -6.02
CA PRO A 62 -1.13 10.98 -4.58
C PRO A 62 0.30 10.70 -4.12
N LYS A 63 1.00 11.74 -3.63
CA LYS A 63 2.40 11.68 -3.15
C LYS A 63 2.65 10.61 -2.06
N LEU A 64 1.63 10.33 -1.25
CA LEU A 64 1.70 9.50 -0.04
C LEU A 64 1.20 8.06 -0.20
N VAL A 65 0.68 7.68 -1.38
CA VAL A 65 -0.04 6.39 -1.55
C VAL A 65 0.84 5.29 -2.13
N ARG A 66 2.10 5.60 -2.41
CA ARG A 66 3.08 4.74 -3.10
C ARG A 66 3.15 3.29 -2.63
N CYS A 67 2.94 3.02 -1.34
CA CYS A 67 2.82 1.67 -0.75
C CYS A 67 1.63 1.54 0.22
N ARG A 68 0.65 2.46 0.16
CA ARG A 68 -0.54 2.43 1.04
C ARG A 68 -1.72 1.70 0.41
N VAL A 69 -1.62 1.32 -0.86
CA VAL A 69 -2.62 0.48 -1.53
C VAL A 69 -2.55 -0.90 -0.88
N GLN A 70 -3.62 -1.29 -0.21
CA GLN A 70 -3.69 -2.56 0.49
C GLN A 70 -3.63 -3.72 -0.51
N GLY A 71 -2.86 -4.75 -0.17
CA GLY A 71 -2.74 -5.96 -0.99
C GLY A 71 -1.87 -5.81 -2.24
N LEU A 72 -1.23 -4.65 -2.47
CA LEU A 72 -0.40 -4.41 -3.64
C LEU A 72 0.63 -5.54 -3.84
N CYS A 73 1.45 -5.82 -2.82
CA CYS A 73 2.47 -6.86 -2.88
C CYS A 73 2.03 -8.25 -2.46
N GLY A 74 0.73 -8.48 -2.27
CA GLY A 74 0.23 -9.75 -1.75
C GLY A 74 0.69 -10.06 -0.31
N GLU A 75 0.41 -11.28 0.13
CA GLU A 75 0.74 -11.77 1.46
C GLU A 75 2.26 -11.84 1.68
N ASN A 76 2.75 -11.41 2.85
CA ASN A 76 4.18 -11.38 3.20
C ASN A 76 5.08 -10.57 2.24
N GLY A 77 4.50 -9.79 1.31
CA GLY A 77 5.24 -8.93 0.39
C GLY A 77 5.54 -7.56 0.99
N ILE A 78 6.77 -7.08 0.84
CA ILE A 78 7.21 -5.75 1.26
C ILE A 78 7.18 -4.81 0.07
N CYS A 79 6.41 -3.73 0.18
CA CYS A 79 6.39 -2.66 -0.81
C CYS A 79 7.47 -1.62 -0.53
N PHE A 80 8.23 -1.27 -1.56
CA PHE A 80 9.02 -0.05 -1.61
C PHE A 80 8.82 0.63 -2.97
N TYR A 81 9.25 1.87 -3.10
CA TYR A 81 8.97 2.67 -4.29
C TYR A 81 10.23 3.19 -4.95
N LYS A 82 10.49 2.79 -6.21
CA LYS A 82 11.66 3.24 -6.98
C LYS A 82 11.57 2.92 -8.49
N PRO A 83 11.14 3.81 -9.41
CA PRO A 83 10.23 4.97 -9.33
C PRO A 83 8.74 4.60 -9.46
N HIS A 84 8.44 3.30 -9.46
CA HIS A 84 7.12 2.68 -9.38
C HIS A 84 7.06 1.80 -8.11
N PRO A 85 5.88 1.33 -7.69
CA PRO A 85 5.79 0.35 -6.61
C PRO A 85 6.53 -0.93 -7.01
N THR A 86 7.38 -1.43 -6.12
CA THR A 86 8.13 -2.66 -6.30
C THR A 86 7.95 -3.51 -5.05
N CYS A 87 7.77 -4.81 -5.27
CA CYS A 87 7.52 -5.77 -4.22
C CYS A 87 8.72 -6.70 -4.07
N THR A 88 9.15 -6.91 -2.83
CA THR A 88 10.21 -7.84 -2.46
C THR A 88 9.79 -8.69 -1.29
N CYS A 89 10.41 -9.85 -1.16
CA CYS A 89 10.19 -10.73 -0.03
C CYS A 89 11.15 -10.42 1.13
N PRO A 90 10.72 -10.61 2.39
CA PRO A 90 11.61 -10.60 3.54
C PRO A 90 12.65 -11.74 3.43
N LEU A 91 13.71 -11.65 4.24
CA LEU A 91 14.73 -12.69 4.29
C LEU A 91 14.12 -14.04 4.70
N GLY A 92 14.49 -15.12 3.99
CA GLY A 92 13.93 -16.47 4.19
C GLY A 92 12.58 -16.70 3.51
N PHE A 93 12.14 -15.75 2.67
CA PHE A 93 10.95 -15.86 1.85
C PHE A 93 11.29 -15.65 0.38
N GLN A 94 10.53 -16.31 -0.48
CA GLN A 94 10.62 -16.18 -1.93
C GLN A 94 9.26 -15.85 -2.54
N LEU A 95 9.25 -15.33 -3.76
CA LEU A 95 8.00 -15.05 -4.48
C LEU A 95 7.19 -16.35 -4.64
N LYS A 96 5.87 -16.26 -4.46
CA LYS A 96 4.97 -17.38 -4.77
C LYS A 96 4.96 -17.66 -6.26
N ASP A 97 4.97 -16.60 -7.05
CA ASP A 97 5.02 -16.60 -8.52
C ASP A 97 6.00 -15.52 -9.00
N SER A 98 6.92 -15.88 -9.89
CA SER A 98 7.93 -14.95 -10.42
C SER A 98 7.40 -13.99 -11.48
N ILE A 99 6.26 -14.32 -12.08
CA ILE A 99 5.57 -13.53 -13.11
C ILE A 99 4.54 -12.61 -12.43
N GLU A 100 3.81 -13.13 -11.45
CA GLU A 100 2.75 -12.42 -10.75
C GLU A 100 3.12 -12.08 -9.28
N TRP A 101 3.84 -10.98 -9.11
CA TRP A 101 4.31 -10.49 -7.80
C TRP A 101 3.18 -10.16 -6.82
N SER A 102 1.95 -9.90 -7.30
CA SER A 102 0.76 -9.66 -6.45
C SER A 102 0.33 -10.90 -5.67
N GLN A 103 0.83 -12.09 -6.02
CA GLN A 103 0.60 -13.32 -5.23
C GLN A 103 1.38 -13.31 -3.90
N GLY A 104 2.36 -12.42 -3.77
CA GLY A 104 3.16 -12.25 -2.55
C GLY A 104 4.25 -13.30 -2.38
N CYS A 105 4.60 -13.55 -1.12
CA CYS A 105 5.77 -14.33 -0.74
C CYS A 105 5.38 -15.56 0.09
N LYS A 106 6.11 -16.65 -0.12
CA LYS A 106 6.05 -17.88 0.70
C LYS A 106 7.37 -18.08 1.44
N PRO A 107 7.33 -18.66 2.65
CA PRO A 107 8.54 -19.00 3.37
C PRO A 107 9.33 -20.08 2.60
N GLU A 108 10.65 -20.04 2.72
CA GLU A 108 11.56 -21.07 2.24
C GLU A 108 11.79 -22.18 3.30
N PHE A 109 11.06 -22.10 4.41
CA PHE A 109 11.12 -22.99 5.54
C PHE A 109 9.72 -23.43 5.96
N ASP A 110 9.62 -24.57 6.64
CA ASP A 110 8.38 -25.00 7.24
C ASP A 110 8.11 -24.20 8.51
N ILE A 111 6.90 -23.64 8.63
CA ILE A 111 6.47 -22.94 9.84
C ILE A 111 6.14 -24.00 10.90
N VAL A 112 7.15 -24.38 11.69
CA VAL A 112 6.97 -25.30 12.81
C VAL A 112 6.48 -24.51 14.03
N CYS A 113 5.24 -24.77 14.44
CA CYS A 113 4.63 -24.19 15.63
C CYS A 113 5.14 -24.84 16.92
N ASN A 114 6.46 -24.85 17.13
CA ASN A 114 7.06 -25.25 18.40
C ASN A 114 7.54 -24.00 19.15
N LYS A 115 6.98 -23.76 20.34
CA LYS A 115 7.23 -22.56 21.16
C LYS A 115 8.72 -22.28 21.45
N ALA A 116 9.58 -23.29 21.34
CA ALA A 116 11.00 -23.20 21.68
C ALA A 116 11.92 -22.72 20.54
N GLU A 117 11.47 -22.68 19.28
CA GLU A 117 12.37 -22.51 18.12
C GLU A 117 12.01 -21.35 17.16
N VAL A 118 11.07 -20.48 17.53
CA VAL A 118 10.71 -19.33 16.68
C VAL A 118 11.76 -18.23 16.81
N ASN A 119 12.36 -17.81 15.70
CA ASN A 119 13.26 -16.66 15.65
C ASN A 119 12.61 -15.51 14.87
N PHE A 120 12.71 -14.29 15.40
CA PHE A 120 12.24 -13.09 14.71
C PHE A 120 13.40 -12.36 14.03
N ILE A 121 13.16 -11.90 12.82
CA ILE A 121 14.11 -11.07 12.07
C ILE A 121 13.61 -9.64 12.10
N LYS A 122 14.48 -8.71 12.52
CA LYS A 122 14.15 -7.29 12.53
C LYS A 122 14.08 -6.75 11.11
N LEU A 123 12.92 -6.21 10.73
CA LEU A 123 12.73 -5.52 9.45
C LEU A 123 12.78 -4.00 9.65
N PRO A 124 13.89 -3.32 9.30
CA PRO A 124 14.01 -1.89 9.50
C PRO A 124 13.15 -1.13 8.48
N ARG A 125 12.54 -0.03 8.94
CA ARG A 125 11.75 0.90 8.09
C ARG A 125 10.57 0.24 7.35
N ALA A 126 10.05 -0.86 7.89
CA ALA A 126 8.81 -1.47 7.46
C ALA A 126 7.65 -1.02 8.36
N ASP A 127 6.48 -0.84 7.76
CA ASP A 127 5.23 -0.55 8.45
C ASP A 127 4.23 -1.65 8.06
N PHE A 128 3.61 -2.30 9.06
CA PHE A 128 2.63 -3.36 8.88
C PHE A 128 1.20 -2.81 8.93
N TYR A 129 1.02 -1.62 8.33
CA TYR A 129 -0.22 -0.85 8.35
C TYR A 129 -1.46 -1.70 8.04
N LYS A 130 -2.40 -1.75 9.00
CA LYS A 130 -3.69 -2.45 8.92
C LYS A 130 -3.63 -3.98 8.81
N ASN A 131 -2.50 -4.61 9.17
CA ASN A 131 -2.38 -6.06 9.27
C ASN A 131 -2.25 -6.53 10.74
N ASP A 132 -2.79 -5.76 11.68
CA ASP A 132 -2.69 -6.04 13.11
C ASP A 132 -3.70 -7.12 13.54
N LEU A 133 -3.21 -8.23 14.09
CA LEU A 133 -4.04 -9.27 14.72
C LEU A 133 -4.58 -8.80 16.07
N ASN A 134 -3.76 -8.09 16.83
CA ASN A 134 -4.10 -7.55 18.14
C ASN A 134 -3.33 -6.25 18.36
N TYR A 135 -3.97 -5.27 18.98
CA TYR A 135 -3.37 -3.98 19.30
C TYR A 135 -3.40 -3.74 20.80
N GLN A 136 -2.22 -3.70 21.42
CA GLN A 136 -2.06 -3.38 22.84
C GLN A 136 -1.26 -2.10 23.01
N THR A 137 -1.73 -1.22 23.89
CA THR A 137 -1.02 0.02 24.24
C THR A 137 -0.23 -0.17 25.53
N LYS A 138 0.93 0.50 25.65
CA LYS A 138 1.74 0.59 26.88
C LYS A 138 2.35 -0.74 27.36
N ILE A 139 2.83 -1.59 26.46
CA ILE A 139 3.62 -2.79 26.78
C ILE A 139 5.09 -2.62 26.37
N SER A 140 6.00 -3.41 26.95
CA SER A 140 7.41 -3.42 26.53
C SER A 140 7.60 -4.23 25.23
N PHE A 141 8.74 -4.03 24.58
CA PHE A 141 9.13 -4.82 23.40
C PHE A 141 9.16 -6.32 23.72
N GLU A 142 9.78 -6.70 24.84
CA GLU A 142 9.91 -8.09 25.30
C GLU A 142 8.55 -8.70 25.62
N SER A 143 7.63 -7.90 26.18
CA SER A 143 6.27 -8.33 26.46
C SER A 143 5.51 -8.59 25.16
N CYS A 144 5.64 -7.70 24.17
CA CYS A 144 5.03 -7.87 22.85
C CYS A 144 5.58 -9.11 22.12
N GLU A 145 6.89 -9.31 22.19
CA GLU A 145 7.56 -10.50 21.66
C GLU A 145 7.04 -11.78 22.32
N SER A 146 6.95 -11.81 23.65
CA SER A 146 6.45 -12.97 24.41
C SER A 146 4.99 -13.31 24.08
N ILE A 147 4.14 -12.29 23.94
CA ILE A 147 2.75 -12.45 23.49
C ILE A 147 2.71 -13.07 22.09
N CYS A 148 3.50 -12.53 21.15
CA CYS A 148 3.55 -13.05 19.79
C CYS A 148 4.04 -14.51 19.75
N ARG A 149 5.10 -14.84 20.50
CA ARG A 149 5.61 -16.22 20.63
C ARG A 149 4.57 -17.21 21.17
N SER A 150 3.62 -16.72 21.94
CA SER A 150 2.60 -17.55 22.59
C SER A 150 1.35 -17.75 21.73
N ASP A 151 1.17 -16.95 20.67
CA ASP A 151 0.05 -17.02 19.74
C ASP A 151 0.51 -17.62 18.39
N TYR A 152 -0.03 -18.78 18.05
CA TYR A 152 0.29 -19.49 16.81
C TYR A 152 -0.07 -18.71 15.54
N ASN A 153 -0.98 -17.73 15.63
CA ASN A 153 -1.33 -16.89 14.49
C ASN A 153 -0.41 -15.68 14.36
N CYS A 154 0.45 -15.40 15.36
CA CYS A 154 1.32 -14.24 15.32
C CYS A 154 2.58 -14.52 14.50
N HIS A 155 2.65 -13.91 13.31
CA HIS A 155 3.78 -14.06 12.41
C HIS A 155 4.83 -12.93 12.55
N GLY A 156 4.54 -11.92 13.37
CA GLY A 156 5.42 -10.78 13.61
C GLY A 156 4.76 -9.74 14.52
N PHE A 157 5.57 -8.82 15.03
CA PHE A 157 5.13 -7.75 15.93
C PHE A 157 5.89 -6.44 15.66
N TRP A 158 5.32 -5.32 16.07
CA TRP A 158 5.91 -3.99 15.98
C TRP A 158 5.48 -3.15 17.19
N ILE A 159 6.26 -2.13 17.54
CA ILE A 159 6.00 -1.19 18.65
C ILE A 159 6.25 0.25 18.21
#